data_AF-J4C984-F1
#
_entry.id   AF-J4C984-F1
#
_cell.length_a   1.000
_cell.length_b   1.000
_cell.length_c   1.000
_cell.angle_alpha   90.00
_cell.angle_beta   90.00
_cell.angle_gamma   90.00
#
_symmetry.space_group_name_H-M   'P 1'
#
loop_
_entity.id
_entity.type
_entity.pdbx_description
1 polymer ?
#
loop_
_entity_poly.entity_id
_entity_poly.type
_entity_poly.pdbx_seq_one_letter_code
_entity_poly.pdbx_strand_id
1 'polypeptide(L)'
;MSKRCKKRHKGMGHNRSLKRGVRDLKHRSKDIDQIYDSLFKLKKSESSHSDSNFDTDDTRSLYCQFCDRYFMDENSLLAHSSEKTHKRRVKELKNYVPYDGQ
;
A
#
# COMPACT_ATOMS: atom_id res chain seq x y z
N MET A 1 42.95 -30.46 22.14
CA MET A 1 42.44 -29.20 22.71
C MET A 1 41.53 -28.51 21.70
N SER A 2 40.20 -28.61 21.87
CA SER A 2 39.24 -28.04 20.90
C SER A 2 39.14 -26.53 21.08
N LYS A 3 39.37 -25.76 20.01
CA LYS A 3 39.37 -24.29 20.05
C LYS A 3 37.93 -23.80 20.27
N ARG A 4 37.70 -23.04 21.34
CA ARG A 4 36.41 -22.39 21.65
C ARG A 4 36.06 -21.43 20.51
N CYS A 5 35.14 -21.82 19.63
CA CYS A 5 34.64 -20.96 18.58
C CYS A 5 33.93 -19.76 19.25
N LYS A 6 34.46 -18.54 19.06
CA LYS A 6 33.83 -17.32 19.58
C LYS A 6 32.46 -17.19 18.90
N LYS A 7 31.40 -17.18 19.71
CA LYS A 7 30.01 -17.00 19.24
C LYS A 7 29.95 -15.70 18.44
N ARG A 8 29.76 -15.79 17.12
CA ARG A 8 29.62 -14.62 16.25
C ARG A 8 28.52 -13.74 16.85
N HIS A 9 28.79 -12.44 17.02
CA HIS A 9 27.76 -11.49 17.42
C HIS A 9 26.58 -11.67 16.45
N LYS A 10 25.45 -12.18 16.97
CA LYS A 10 24.18 -12.09 16.25
C LYS A 10 23.92 -10.59 16.20
N GLY A 11 24.04 -9.96 15.04
CA GLY A 11 23.77 -8.53 14.88
C GLY A 11 22.40 -8.16 15.44
N MET A 12 22.06 -6.88 15.41
CA MET A 12 20.82 -6.29 15.97
C MET A 12 19.49 -6.89 15.47
N GLY A 13 19.52 -7.96 14.66
CA GLY A 13 18.38 -8.79 14.30
C GLY A 13 17.75 -9.60 15.45
N HIS A 14 18.17 -9.42 16.71
CA HIS A 14 17.45 -9.93 17.89
C HIS A 14 16.50 -8.89 18.51
N ASN A 15 16.79 -7.61 18.35
CA ASN A 15 15.91 -6.50 18.73
C ASN A 15 14.87 -6.29 17.62
N ARG A 16 14.10 -7.35 17.36
CA ARG A 16 12.94 -7.35 16.46
C ARG A 16 11.75 -6.71 17.17
N SER A 17 11.85 -5.43 17.50
CA SER A 17 10.70 -4.66 18.03
C SER A 17 9.50 -4.79 17.08
N LEU A 18 9.77 -4.77 15.77
CA LEU A 18 8.75 -4.87 14.74
C LEU A 18 8.63 -6.29 14.19
N LYS A 19 7.38 -6.73 14.00
CA LYS A 19 7.04 -8.03 13.40
C LYS A 19 7.58 -8.14 11.97
N ARG A 20 7.84 -9.38 11.53
CA ARG A 20 8.52 -9.69 10.25
C ARG A 20 7.89 -8.94 9.06
N GLY A 21 6.56 -8.96 8.88
CA GLY A 21 5.90 -8.26 7.77
C GLY A 21 5.88 -6.72 7.82
N VAL A 22 6.11 -6.10 8.98
CA VAL A 22 6.13 -4.61 9.08
C VAL A 22 7.47 -4.04 8.59
N ARG A 23 8.54 -4.84 8.71
CA ARG A 23 9.90 -4.45 8.32
C ARG A 23 10.25 -4.84 6.89
N ASP A 24 9.49 -5.73 6.28
CA ASP A 24 9.80 -6.24 4.95
C ASP A 24 9.51 -5.17 3.89
N LEU A 25 10.56 -4.68 3.23
CA LEU A 25 10.46 -3.64 2.20
C LEU A 25 9.84 -4.17 0.89
N LYS A 26 9.92 -5.48 0.64
CA LYS A 26 9.50 -6.10 -0.62
C LYS A 26 7.97 -6.12 -0.82
N HIS A 27 7.20 -6.12 0.26
CA HIS A 27 5.74 -6.27 0.23
C HIS A 27 5.02 -5.10 0.93
N ARG A 28 5.61 -3.90 0.87
CA ARG A 28 5.00 -2.67 1.38
C ARG A 28 3.87 -2.22 0.46
N SER A 29 2.69 -1.99 1.05
CA SER A 29 1.60 -1.26 0.40
C SER A 29 1.92 0.23 0.29
N LYS A 30 1.29 0.92 -0.66
CA LYS A 30 1.38 2.38 -0.76
C LYS A 30 0.93 3.07 0.52
N ASP A 31 1.66 4.11 0.91
CA ASP A 31 1.35 4.92 2.09
C ASP A 31 0.15 5.84 1.84
N ILE A 32 -0.44 6.40 2.91
CA ILE A 32 -1.62 7.27 2.84
C ILE A 32 -1.32 8.48 1.95
N ASP A 33 -0.15 9.09 2.17
CA ASP A 33 0.31 10.32 1.50
C ASP A 33 0.49 10.10 0.00
N GLN A 34 1.03 8.95 -0.40
CA GLN A 34 1.19 8.58 -1.81
C GLN A 34 -0.17 8.41 -2.51
N ILE A 35 -1.13 7.80 -1.83
CA ILE A 35 -2.50 7.64 -2.34
C ILE A 35 -3.22 8.98 -2.37
N TYR A 36 -3.04 9.81 -1.34
CA TYR A 36 -3.60 11.16 -1.29
C TYR A 36 -3.08 12.00 -2.45
N ASP A 37 -1.78 12.00 -2.69
CA ASP A 37 -1.17 12.70 -3.82
C ASP A 37 -1.70 12.17 -5.15
N SER A 38 -1.80 10.85 -5.32
CA SER A 38 -2.36 10.24 -6.52
C SER A 38 -3.82 10.64 -6.74
N LEU A 39 -4.65 10.69 -5.71
CA LEU A 39 -6.08 11.01 -5.84
C LEU A 39 -6.36 12.50 -5.99
N PHE A 40 -5.62 13.35 -5.26
CA PHE A 40 -5.92 14.78 -5.13
C PHE A 40 -5.01 15.67 -5.97
N LYS A 41 -3.72 15.32 -6.17
CA LYS A 41 -2.83 16.08 -7.06
C LYS A 41 -3.09 15.76 -8.53
N LEU A 42 -3.31 14.49 -8.90
CA LEU A 42 -3.65 14.13 -10.29
C LEU A 42 -4.99 14.75 -10.73
N LYS A 43 -5.96 14.86 -9.83
CA LYS A 43 -7.23 15.55 -10.11
C LYS A 43 -7.06 17.05 -10.36
N LYS A 44 -5.95 17.65 -9.91
CA LYS A 44 -5.60 19.07 -10.10
C LYS A 44 -4.76 19.30 -11.36
N SER A 45 -3.96 18.33 -11.79
CA SER A 45 -3.13 18.42 -12.99
C SER A 45 -3.83 17.90 -14.25
N GLU A 46 -4.76 16.95 -14.14
CA GLU A 46 -5.27 16.20 -15.29
C GLU A 46 -6.79 16.02 -15.26
N SER A 47 -7.51 16.99 -15.82
CA SER A 47 -8.76 16.76 -16.56
C SER A 47 -8.47 16.11 -17.93
N SER A 48 -7.44 15.27 -18.03
CA SER A 48 -6.80 14.91 -19.29
C SER A 48 -6.23 13.50 -19.20
N HIS A 49 -6.84 12.58 -19.95
CA HIS A 49 -6.27 11.31 -20.37
C HIS A 49 -6.06 10.25 -19.28
N SER A 50 -7.15 9.60 -18.89
CA SER A 50 -7.08 8.14 -18.77
C SER A 50 -6.87 7.55 -20.17
N ASP A 51 -5.65 7.67 -20.71
CA ASP A 51 -5.20 6.83 -21.81
C ASP A 51 -4.97 5.44 -21.21
N SER A 52 -6.08 4.75 -20.98
CA SER A 52 -6.15 3.31 -20.82
C SER A 52 -5.81 2.68 -22.16
N ASN A 53 -4.53 2.72 -22.52
CA ASN A 53 -3.96 2.01 -23.65
C ASN A 53 -2.84 1.10 -23.12
N PHE A 54 -3.26 0.10 -22.34
CA PHE A 54 -2.50 -1.12 -22.16
C PHE A 54 -3.32 -2.25 -22.75
N ASP A 55 -2.97 -2.53 -24.00
CA ASP A 55 -3.36 -3.66 -24.82
C ASP A 55 -2.90 -4.97 -24.18
N THR A 56 -3.63 -5.45 -23.16
CA THR A 56 -3.57 -6.84 -22.68
C THR A 56 -4.93 -7.25 -22.11
N ASP A 57 -5.65 -8.05 -22.90
CA ASP A 57 -6.74 -8.99 -22.56
C ASP A 57 -7.77 -8.54 -21.50
N ASP A 58 -8.91 -8.03 -21.99
CA ASP A 58 -10.31 -8.35 -21.64
C ASP A 58 -10.70 -8.69 -20.18
N THR A 59 -9.93 -8.23 -19.19
CA THR A 59 -10.30 -8.25 -17.79
C THR A 59 -10.50 -6.80 -17.36
N ARG A 60 -11.74 -6.33 -17.54
CA ARG A 60 -12.25 -5.07 -16.99
C ARG A 60 -11.62 -4.88 -15.60
N SER A 61 -10.70 -3.92 -15.46
CA SER A 61 -9.78 -3.89 -14.33
C SER A 61 -10.52 -3.57 -13.03
N LEU A 62 -10.94 -4.59 -12.29
CA LEU A 62 -11.62 -4.46 -11.01
C LEU A 62 -10.62 -4.03 -9.94
N TYR A 63 -10.45 -2.72 -9.80
CA TYR A 63 -9.39 -2.12 -9.00
C TYR A 63 -9.93 -1.12 -7.98
N CYS A 64 -9.40 -1.17 -6.76
CA CYS A 64 -9.69 -0.20 -5.71
C CYS A 64 -8.55 0.79 -5.52
N GLN A 65 -8.77 2.04 -5.93
CA GLN A 65 -7.78 3.12 -5.84
C GLN A 65 -7.40 3.48 -4.39
N PHE A 66 -8.32 3.33 -3.43
CA PHE A 66 -8.08 3.67 -2.02
C PHE A 66 -7.18 2.66 -1.30
N CYS A 67 -7.20 1.41 -1.76
CA CYS A 67 -6.48 0.30 -1.14
C CYS A 67 -5.34 -0.25 -1.99
N ASP A 68 -5.19 0.22 -3.24
CA ASP A 68 -4.19 -0.27 -4.21
C ASP A 68 -4.26 -1.79 -4.41
N ARG A 69 -5.48 -2.31 -4.61
CA ARG A 69 -5.76 -3.74 -4.75
C ARG A 69 -6.58 -4.05 -5.98
N TYR A 70 -6.17 -5.11 -6.69
CA TYR A 70 -6.90 -5.72 -7.79
C TYR A 70 -7.77 -6.86 -7.29
N PHE A 71 -8.89 -7.05 -7.98
CA PHE A 71 -9.93 -8.03 -7.70
C PHE A 71 -10.20 -8.85 -8.96
N MET A 72 -10.68 -10.06 -8.78
CA MET A 72 -11.01 -10.97 -9.90
C MET A 72 -12.46 -10.80 -10.34
N ASP A 73 -13.38 -10.55 -9.40
CA ASP A 73 -14.83 -10.47 -9.65
C ASP A 73 -15.46 -9.18 -9.12
N GLU A 74 -16.53 -8.70 -9.77
CA GLU A 74 -17.28 -7.51 -9.33
C GLU A 74 -17.85 -7.67 -7.92
N ASN A 75 -18.37 -8.87 -7.62
CA ASN A 75 -18.86 -9.22 -6.29
C ASN A 75 -17.79 -9.07 -5.21
N SER A 76 -16.53 -9.41 -5.53
CA SER A 76 -15.41 -9.28 -4.59
C SER A 76 -15.03 -7.82 -4.35
N LEU A 77 -15.15 -6.96 -5.38
CA LEU A 77 -14.95 -5.52 -5.25
C LEU A 77 -16.07 -4.88 -4.41
N LEU A 78 -17.32 -5.26 -4.65
CA LEU A 78 -18.47 -4.80 -3.87
C LEU A 78 -18.37 -5.23 -2.41
N ALA A 79 -18.03 -6.50 -2.16
CA ALA A 79 -17.77 -7.01 -0.82
C ALA A 79 -16.66 -6.19 -0.14
N HIS A 80 -15.53 -5.97 -0.82
CA HIS A 80 -14.43 -5.15 -0.33
C HIS A 80 -14.86 -3.73 0.04
N SER A 81 -15.68 -3.07 -0.79
CA SER A 81 -16.16 -1.70 -0.52
C SER A 81 -16.99 -1.61 0.77
N SER A 82 -17.69 -2.70 1.12
CA SER A 82 -18.52 -2.79 2.32
C SER A 82 -17.72 -3.12 3.59
N GLU A 83 -16.51 -3.68 3.45
CA GLU A 83 -15.65 -4.08 4.57
C GLU A 83 -15.23 -2.90 5.45
N LYS A 84 -15.06 -3.18 6.75
CA LYS A 84 -14.62 -2.17 7.73
C LYS A 84 -13.22 -1.63 7.43
N THR A 85 -12.34 -2.47 6.89
CA THR A 85 -10.96 -2.13 6.49
C THR A 85 -10.96 -1.01 5.44
N HIS A 86 -11.76 -1.19 4.38
CA HIS A 86 -11.93 -0.22 3.32
C HIS A 86 -12.53 1.09 3.85
N LYS A 87 -13.63 1.01 4.60
CA LYS A 87 -14.28 2.19 5.21
C LYS A 87 -13.34 2.97 6.12
N ARG A 88 -12.49 2.27 6.88
CA ARG A 88 -11.46 2.91 7.72
C ARG A 88 -10.43 3.65 6.86
N ARG A 89 -9.95 3.02 5.79
CA ARG A 89 -8.99 3.63 4.86
C ARG A 89 -9.54 4.89 4.19
N VAL A 90 -10.79 4.85 3.74
CA VAL A 90 -11.46 6.02 3.15
C VAL A 90 -11.61 7.15 4.18
N LYS A 91 -11.94 6.83 5.44
CA LYS A 91 -12.02 7.82 6.50
C LYS A 91 -10.65 8.42 6.84
N GLU A 92 -9.60 7.60 6.90
CA GLU A 92 -8.21 8.03 7.09
C GLU A 92 -7.79 9.01 6.00
N LEU A 93 -8.06 8.69 4.72
CA LEU A 93 -7.74 9.56 3.59
C LEU A 93 -8.53 10.87 3.59
N LYS A 94 -9.80 10.86 4.01
CA LYS A 94 -10.61 12.08 4.12
C LYS A 94 -10.11 13.03 5.20
N ASN A 95 -9.60 12.48 6.30
CA ASN A 95 -9.10 13.25 7.44
C ASN A 95 -7.60 13.57 7.31
N TYR A 96 -6.93 13.06 6.27
CA TYR A 96 -5.51 13.30 6.07
C TYR A 96 -5.31 14.76 5.67
N VAL A 97 -4.59 15.49 6.52
CA VAL A 97 -4.08 16.82 6.25
C VAL A 97 -2.58 16.67 5.98
N PRO A 98 -2.08 17.06 4.79
CA PRO A 98 -0.66 17.02 4.50
C PRO A 98 0.13 17.82 5.54
N TYR A 99 1.26 17.29 5.98
CA TYR A 99 2.14 18.01 6.89
C TYR A 99 2.94 19.05 6.10
N ASP A 100 2.45 20.29 6.10
CA ASP A 100 3.18 21.46 5.59
C ASP A 100 4.24 21.83 6.63
N GLY A 101 5.43 21.23 6.53
CA GLY A 101 6.52 21.47 7.48
C GLY A 101 6.91 22.95 7.54
N GLN A 102 6.42 23.65 8.56
CA GLN A 102 6.93 24.93 9.03
C GLN A 102 8.11 24.73 9.99
#